data_AF-A0A2N2IZU4-F1
#
_entry.id   AF-A0A2N2IZU4-F1
#
_cell.length_a   1.000
_cell.length_b   1.000
_cell.length_c   1.000
_cell.angle_alpha   90.00
_cell.angle_beta   90.00
_cell.angle_gamma   90.00
#
_symmetry.space_group_name_H-M   'P 1'
#
loop_
_entity.id
_entity.type
_entity.pdbx_description
1 polymer ?
#
loop_
_entity_poly.entity_id
_entity_poly.type
_entity_poly.pdbx_seq_one_letter_code
_entity_poly.pdbx_strand_id
1 'polypeptide(L)'
;MQVPGIAQAIRDNQGALKMLVANLWAQAGETDMAHGNGNGDHPQRFHVSDLLAAYHRNIPGGVQDLFAQILVLGLRDIPGSILQSYALENKVPIYLDRDKVRAMGFAPIEARLYAQADIEQRGVIQHDPASLAAAVRVMWAIRDSLGESQGCRLSGKGGGAEVLLDPLAQTASHRFGAIRERLRTLAIAEELHPPLAEIFWRHGDIPLSHLDGVAGVVLLDREEWARTLEWDTILSFYDPVDRLIKIRKDVFPEPDKFEVGLLIALGQSLLGNYAEEKRRLPVERDGLPLGYEFRLVLRPEATLRSFFSPTELARFLELVRMRQAANNPCLYTRLVNGDEGFTPPGLLFGLTYAWYLDNRHVCHVEYKMSINRMMSCGLIPEQQRVAGRRQAMIDFFRTVVFRYTAAQLQPSTDQGLG
;
A
#
# COMPACT_ATOMS: atom_id res chain seq x y z
N MET A 1 9.82 -13.26 -12.67
CA MET A 1 10.88 -13.86 -13.53
C MET A 1 12.31 -13.62 -13.02
N GLN A 2 12.51 -12.92 -11.90
CA GLN A 2 13.85 -12.68 -11.33
C GLN A 2 14.28 -13.71 -10.28
N VAL A 3 13.40 -14.64 -9.91
CA VAL A 3 13.79 -15.79 -9.08
C VAL A 3 14.78 -16.64 -9.86
N PRO A 4 15.97 -16.95 -9.30
CA PRO A 4 16.98 -17.75 -9.98
C PRO A 4 16.41 -19.08 -10.49
N GLY A 5 16.78 -19.44 -11.73
CA GLY A 5 16.37 -20.71 -12.35
C GLY A 5 15.02 -20.70 -13.06
N ILE A 6 14.05 -19.84 -12.70
CA ILE A 6 12.73 -19.83 -13.36
C ILE A 6 12.83 -19.42 -14.83
N ALA A 7 13.54 -18.32 -15.11
CA ALA A 7 13.71 -17.86 -16.49
C ALA A 7 14.43 -18.92 -17.34
N GLN A 8 15.44 -19.59 -16.78
CA GLN A 8 16.17 -20.64 -17.49
C GLN A 8 15.29 -21.87 -17.74
N ALA A 9 14.54 -22.34 -16.75
CA ALA A 9 13.62 -23.46 -16.91
C ALA A 9 12.56 -23.19 -17.99
N ILE A 10 12.06 -21.95 -18.10
CA ILE A 10 11.16 -21.56 -19.18
C ILE A 10 11.89 -21.60 -20.52
N ARG A 11 13.11 -21.07 -20.64
CA ARG A 11 13.90 -21.13 -21.88
C ARG A 11 14.12 -22.57 -22.34
N ASP A 12 14.54 -23.44 -21.43
CA ASP A 12 14.87 -24.84 -21.71
C ASP A 12 13.64 -25.65 -22.16
N ASN A 13 12.43 -25.22 -21.81
CA ASN A 13 11.20 -25.86 -22.27
C ASN A 13 10.91 -25.52 -23.75
N GLN A 14 11.30 -26.40 -24.66
CA GLN A 14 11.05 -26.25 -26.09
C GLN A 14 9.66 -26.75 -26.55
N GLY A 15 8.90 -27.43 -25.68
CA GLY A 15 7.62 -28.04 -26.02
C GLY A 15 6.39 -27.18 -25.70
N ALA A 16 6.55 -26.18 -24.83
CA ALA A 16 5.45 -25.30 -24.44
C ALA A 16 5.29 -24.12 -25.40
N LEU A 17 4.04 -23.72 -25.62
CA LEU A 17 3.71 -22.46 -26.28
C LEU A 17 3.88 -21.34 -25.26
N LYS A 18 4.80 -20.42 -25.55
CA LYS A 18 5.16 -19.34 -24.63
C LYS A 18 4.65 -18.00 -25.14
N MET A 19 3.76 -17.39 -24.40
CA MET A 19 3.12 -16.12 -24.76
C MET A 19 3.13 -15.14 -23.60
N LEU A 20 3.20 -13.85 -23.93
CA LEU A 20 3.01 -12.76 -22.99
C LEU A 20 1.62 -12.18 -23.17
N VAL A 21 0.84 -12.08 -22.10
CA VAL A 21 -0.39 -11.28 -22.08
C VAL A 21 -0.03 -9.91 -21.56
N ALA A 22 -0.15 -8.88 -22.40
CA ALA A 22 0.19 -7.51 -22.03
C ALA A 22 -0.82 -6.96 -21.01
N ASN A 23 -0.31 -6.13 -20.10
CA ASN A 23 -1.16 -5.33 -19.22
C ASN A 23 -1.98 -4.34 -20.06
N LEU A 24 -3.16 -3.99 -19.55
CA LEU A 24 -4.06 -3.03 -20.19
C LEU A 24 -3.60 -1.59 -19.97
N TRP A 25 -3.04 -1.34 -18.79
CA TRP A 25 -2.66 -0.01 -18.31
C TRP A 25 -1.22 -0.03 -17.81
N ALA A 26 -0.49 1.04 -18.10
CA ALA A 26 0.72 1.42 -17.38
C ALA A 26 0.32 2.32 -16.20
N GLN A 27 0.92 2.08 -15.04
CA GLN A 27 0.68 2.87 -13.83
C GLN A 27 1.99 3.54 -13.40
N ALA A 28 1.94 4.86 -13.18
CA ALA A 28 3.09 5.63 -12.71
C ALA A 28 3.57 5.08 -11.35
N GLY A 29 4.85 4.69 -11.28
CA GLY A 29 5.47 4.09 -10.10
C GLY A 29 5.50 2.55 -10.07
N GLU A 30 4.73 1.86 -10.93
CA GLU A 30 4.79 0.39 -11.09
C GLU A 30 5.40 -0.02 -12.43
N THR A 31 5.05 0.70 -13.50
CA THR A 31 5.63 0.52 -14.82
C THR A 31 6.57 1.69 -15.05
N ASP A 32 7.86 1.42 -15.28
CA ASP A 32 8.86 2.44 -15.61
C ASP A 32 8.45 3.18 -16.88
N MET A 33 7.68 4.25 -16.71
CA MET A 33 7.44 5.27 -17.73
C MET A 33 8.78 5.97 -17.94
N ALA A 34 9.63 5.38 -18.79
CA ALA A 34 10.90 5.98 -19.15
C ALA A 34 10.63 7.38 -19.71
N HIS A 35 11.21 8.40 -19.07
CA HIS A 35 11.25 9.75 -19.62
C HIS A 35 12.28 9.75 -20.75
N GLY A 36 11.89 9.23 -21.91
CA GLY A 36 12.76 9.05 -23.06
C GLY A 36 12.62 10.18 -24.06
N ASN A 37 13.54 11.15 -23.99
CA ASN A 37 13.92 12.10 -25.06
C ASN A 37 12.78 12.69 -25.91
N GLY A 38 12.19 13.76 -25.41
CA GLY A 38 11.39 14.68 -26.21
C GLY A 38 11.18 15.99 -25.46
N ASN A 39 11.85 17.06 -25.88
CA ASN A 39 11.43 18.42 -25.56
C ASN A 39 9.99 18.61 -26.07
N GLY A 40 8.99 18.63 -25.19
CA GLY A 40 7.63 19.02 -25.58
C GLY A 40 6.56 18.68 -24.54
N ASP A 41 5.64 19.63 -24.33
CA ASP A 41 4.53 19.71 -23.37
C ASP A 41 3.44 18.60 -23.45
N HIS A 42 3.77 17.36 -23.84
CA HIS A 42 2.79 16.28 -23.94
C HIS A 42 3.22 15.01 -23.19
N PRO A 43 2.37 14.43 -22.34
CA PRO A 43 2.66 13.16 -21.67
C PRO A 43 2.88 12.08 -22.72
N GLN A 44 4.08 11.48 -22.69
CA GLN A 44 4.51 10.46 -23.65
C GLN A 44 3.60 9.22 -23.54
N ARG A 45 3.15 8.70 -24.68
CA ARG A 45 2.34 7.48 -24.74
C ARG A 45 3.21 6.27 -24.44
N PHE A 46 2.75 5.36 -23.59
CA PHE A 46 3.47 4.13 -23.27
C PHE A 46 3.13 3.03 -24.27
N HIS A 47 4.14 2.40 -24.86
CA HIS A 47 3.94 1.40 -25.91
C HIS A 47 4.27 -0.03 -25.47
N VAL A 48 3.75 -1.02 -26.20
CA VAL A 48 4.08 -2.43 -25.98
C VAL A 48 5.58 -2.67 -26.17
N SER A 49 6.23 -1.98 -27.12
CA SER A 49 7.69 -2.06 -27.26
C SER A 49 8.46 -1.57 -26.02
N ASP A 50 7.94 -0.59 -25.29
CA ASP A 50 8.56 -0.09 -24.06
C ASP A 50 8.42 -1.12 -22.92
N LEU A 51 7.26 -1.79 -22.84
CA LEU A 51 7.06 -2.94 -21.94
C LEU A 51 8.05 -4.07 -22.23
N LEU A 52 8.25 -4.42 -23.51
CA LEU A 52 9.19 -5.47 -23.92
C LEU A 52 10.64 -5.09 -23.61
N ALA A 53 11.02 -3.83 -23.84
CA ALA A 53 12.32 -3.31 -23.48
C ALA A 53 12.54 -3.35 -21.96
N ALA A 54 11.53 -2.97 -21.16
CA ALA A 54 11.58 -3.07 -19.71
C ALA A 54 11.78 -4.52 -19.24
N TYR A 55 11.06 -5.49 -19.80
CA TYR A 55 11.27 -6.90 -19.48
C TYR A 55 12.66 -7.40 -19.91
N HIS A 56 13.15 -6.99 -21.08
CA HIS A 56 14.50 -7.37 -21.51
C HIS A 56 15.57 -6.86 -20.55
N ARG A 57 15.43 -5.63 -20.04
CA ARG A 57 16.34 -5.05 -19.05
C ARG A 57 16.23 -5.69 -17.67
N ASN A 58 15.03 -6.12 -17.26
CA ASN A 58 14.78 -6.56 -15.89
C ASN A 58 14.83 -8.09 -15.70
N ILE A 59 14.80 -8.89 -16.76
CA ILE A 59 14.86 -10.36 -16.64
C ILE A 59 16.30 -10.83 -16.86
N PRO A 60 16.87 -11.66 -15.95
CA PRO A 60 18.20 -12.22 -16.11
C PRO A 60 18.40 -12.93 -17.45
N GLY A 61 19.29 -12.43 -18.30
CA GLY A 61 19.51 -12.95 -19.66
C GLY A 61 18.45 -12.52 -20.70
N GLY A 62 17.60 -11.55 -20.37
CA GLY A 62 16.65 -10.92 -21.28
C GLY A 62 15.41 -11.76 -21.60
N VAL A 63 14.61 -11.29 -22.55
CA VAL A 63 13.33 -11.91 -22.96
C VAL A 63 13.47 -13.02 -24.00
N GLN A 64 14.70 -13.31 -24.44
CA GLN A 64 14.94 -14.33 -25.44
C GLN A 64 14.43 -15.70 -24.96
N ASP A 65 13.72 -16.38 -25.86
CA ASP A 65 13.11 -17.70 -25.67
C ASP A 65 12.12 -17.82 -24.48
N LEU A 66 11.68 -16.68 -23.94
CA LEU A 66 10.65 -16.63 -22.88
C LEU A 66 9.23 -16.53 -23.42
N PHE A 67 9.04 -15.85 -24.55
CA PHE A 67 7.78 -15.74 -25.26
C PHE A 67 8.02 -15.19 -26.66
N ALA A 68 7.20 -15.61 -27.62
CA ALA A 68 7.26 -15.11 -29.00
C ALA A 68 5.99 -14.35 -29.39
N GLN A 69 4.84 -14.77 -28.86
CA GLN A 69 3.54 -14.15 -29.12
C GLN A 69 3.15 -13.20 -27.99
N ILE A 70 2.74 -11.98 -28.36
CA ILE A 70 2.29 -10.96 -27.41
C ILE A 70 0.80 -10.74 -27.62
N LEU A 71 -0.02 -11.20 -26.69
CA LEU A 71 -1.45 -10.93 -26.69
C LEU A 71 -1.67 -9.51 -26.16
N VAL A 72 -2.26 -8.67 -27.01
CA VAL A 72 -2.55 -7.27 -26.70
C VAL A 72 -4.04 -7.02 -26.90
N LEU A 73 -4.60 -6.16 -26.06
CA LEU A 73 -5.97 -5.75 -26.19
C LEU A 73 -6.11 -4.72 -27.32
N GLY A 74 -7.07 -4.94 -28.22
CA GLY A 74 -7.43 -3.94 -29.23
C GLY A 74 -8.14 -2.74 -28.57
N LEU A 75 -7.46 -1.60 -28.44
CA LEU A 75 -8.02 -0.40 -27.82
C LEU A 75 -9.08 0.33 -28.69
N ARG A 76 -9.24 -0.08 -29.96
CA ARG A 76 -10.15 0.58 -30.93
C ARG A 76 -11.62 0.52 -30.51
N ASP A 77 -11.97 -0.47 -29.69
CA ASP A 77 -13.34 -0.76 -29.29
C ASP A 77 -13.66 -0.25 -27.87
N ILE A 78 -12.75 0.53 -27.25
CA ILE A 78 -12.93 1.10 -25.91
C ILE A 78 -13.56 2.50 -25.98
N PRO A 79 -14.67 2.75 -25.28
CA PRO A 79 -15.26 4.09 -25.17
C PRO A 79 -14.30 5.11 -24.55
N GLY A 80 -14.25 6.32 -25.12
CA GLY A 80 -13.39 7.41 -24.62
C GLY A 80 -13.69 7.84 -23.18
N SER A 81 -14.93 7.65 -22.71
CA SER A 81 -15.31 7.90 -21.31
C SER A 81 -14.57 7.00 -20.32
N ILE A 82 -14.27 5.76 -20.70
CA ILE A 82 -13.54 4.82 -19.83
C ILE A 82 -12.05 5.19 -19.77
N LEU A 83 -11.48 5.61 -20.91
CA LEU A 83 -10.11 6.12 -20.94
C LEU A 83 -9.94 7.34 -20.02
N GLN A 84 -10.96 8.21 -19.92
CA GLN A 84 -10.95 9.34 -18.99
C GLN A 84 -11.00 8.89 -17.52
N SER A 85 -11.85 7.92 -17.17
CA SER A 85 -11.93 7.38 -15.81
C SER A 85 -10.59 6.81 -15.33
N TYR A 86 -9.90 6.05 -16.19
CA TYR A 86 -8.57 5.52 -15.86
C TYR A 86 -7.48 6.60 -15.82
N ALA A 87 -7.60 7.65 -16.65
CA ALA A 87 -6.70 8.79 -16.55
C ALA A 87 -6.82 9.51 -15.18
N LEU A 88 -8.01 9.56 -14.56
CA LEU A 88 -8.20 10.09 -13.20
C LEU A 88 -7.52 9.24 -12.10
N GLU A 89 -7.15 8.00 -12.43
CA GLU A 89 -6.38 7.08 -11.59
C GLU A 89 -4.88 7.06 -11.95
N ASN A 90 -4.40 7.99 -12.79
CA ASN A 90 -3.04 8.01 -13.34
C ASN A 90 -2.66 6.73 -14.10
N LYS A 91 -3.64 6.04 -14.69
CA LYS A 91 -3.44 4.87 -15.55
C LYS A 91 -3.48 5.31 -17.00
N VAL A 92 -2.42 4.98 -17.74
CA VAL A 92 -2.29 5.28 -19.16
C VAL A 92 -2.42 3.97 -19.95
N PRO A 93 -3.23 3.91 -21.02
CA PRO A 93 -3.34 2.69 -21.82
C PRO A 93 -1.99 2.35 -22.47
N ILE A 94 -1.70 1.05 -22.56
CA ILE A 94 -0.51 0.56 -23.28
C ILE A 94 -0.87 0.41 -24.76
N TYR A 95 -0.26 1.23 -25.61
CA TYR A 95 -0.56 1.27 -27.04
C TYR A 95 0.27 0.26 -27.82
N LEU A 96 -0.36 -0.47 -28.75
CA LEU A 96 0.35 -1.37 -29.65
C LEU A 96 1.01 -0.61 -30.80
N ASP A 97 2.33 -0.69 -30.87
CA ASP A 97 3.18 -0.22 -31.96
C ASP A 97 3.69 -1.39 -32.82
N ARG A 98 2.78 -1.90 -33.66
CA ARG A 98 2.91 -3.18 -34.36
C ARG A 98 4.23 -3.38 -35.10
N ASP A 99 4.68 -2.35 -35.82
CA ASP A 99 5.88 -2.45 -36.65
C ASP A 99 7.15 -2.53 -35.81
N LYS A 100 7.22 -1.77 -34.71
CA LYS A 100 8.35 -1.79 -33.77
C LYS A 100 8.43 -3.12 -33.03
N VAL A 101 7.29 -3.64 -32.55
CA VAL A 101 7.22 -4.96 -31.90
C VAL A 101 7.64 -6.09 -32.85
N ARG A 102 7.21 -6.04 -34.12
CA ARG A 102 7.66 -7.00 -35.15
C ARG A 102 9.15 -6.88 -35.47
N ALA A 103 9.66 -5.65 -35.56
CA ALA A 103 11.08 -5.41 -35.79
C ALA A 103 11.95 -5.95 -34.63
N MET A 104 11.42 -5.98 -33.40
CA MET A 104 12.06 -6.59 -32.23
C MET A 104 12.05 -8.13 -32.24
N GLY A 105 11.36 -8.77 -33.19
CA GLY A 105 11.27 -10.23 -33.33
C GLY A 105 10.03 -10.86 -32.68
N PHE A 106 9.03 -10.07 -32.28
CA PHE A 106 7.83 -10.58 -31.62
C PHE A 106 6.60 -10.53 -32.53
N ALA A 107 5.63 -11.42 -32.27
CA ALA A 107 4.36 -11.47 -32.98
C ALA A 107 3.24 -10.86 -32.13
N PRO A 108 2.85 -9.58 -32.36
CA PRO A 108 1.72 -8.98 -31.66
C PRO A 108 0.39 -9.50 -32.21
N ILE A 109 -0.46 -9.95 -31.30
CA ILE A 109 -1.78 -10.52 -31.58
C ILE A 109 -2.81 -9.68 -30.84
N GLU A 110 -3.58 -8.92 -31.61
CA GLU A 110 -4.71 -8.17 -31.08
C GLU A 110 -5.89 -9.12 -30.88
N ALA A 111 -6.38 -9.21 -29.65
CA ALA A 111 -7.54 -10.01 -29.31
C ALA A 111 -8.51 -9.19 -28.45
N ARG A 112 -9.80 -9.48 -28.58
CA ARG A 112 -10.82 -8.96 -27.68
C ARG A 112 -10.78 -9.80 -26.41
N LEU A 113 -10.04 -9.32 -25.41
CA LEU A 113 -9.83 -10.02 -24.14
C LEU A 113 -10.72 -9.48 -23.02
N TYR A 114 -11.82 -8.79 -23.32
CA TYR A 114 -12.72 -8.19 -22.33
C TYR A 114 -14.19 -8.54 -22.63
N ALA A 115 -15.02 -8.55 -21.59
CA ALA A 115 -16.46 -8.71 -21.73
C ALA A 115 -17.13 -7.36 -21.99
N GLN A 116 -18.01 -7.30 -23.01
CA GLN A 116 -18.74 -6.08 -23.36
C GLN A 116 -19.65 -5.59 -22.22
N ALA A 117 -20.21 -6.52 -21.44
CA ALA A 117 -21.05 -6.21 -20.30
C ALA A 117 -20.30 -5.47 -19.18
N ASP A 118 -19.01 -5.73 -18.97
CA ASP A 118 -18.22 -5.04 -17.94
C ASP A 118 -17.94 -3.58 -18.30
N ILE A 119 -17.74 -3.31 -19.59
CA ILE A 119 -17.63 -1.94 -20.14
C ILE A 119 -18.94 -1.17 -19.95
N GLU A 120 -20.07 -1.79 -20.29
CA GLU A 120 -21.38 -1.14 -20.31
C GLU A 120 -21.99 -0.95 -18.91
N GLN A 121 -21.78 -1.91 -18.00
CA GLN A 121 -22.43 -1.90 -16.68
C GLN A 121 -21.53 -1.37 -15.56
N ARG A 122 -20.22 -1.59 -15.64
CA ARG A 122 -19.27 -1.31 -14.55
C ARG A 122 -18.27 -0.21 -14.89
N GLY A 123 -18.12 0.15 -16.17
CA GLY A 123 -17.16 1.16 -16.61
C GLY A 123 -15.70 0.75 -16.37
N VAL A 124 -15.44 -0.56 -16.23
CA VAL A 124 -14.14 -1.13 -15.87
C VAL A 124 -13.68 -2.05 -17.00
N ILE A 125 -12.38 -2.04 -17.31
CA ILE A 125 -11.74 -2.94 -18.28
C ILE A 125 -10.80 -3.87 -17.55
N GLN A 126 -11.16 -5.15 -17.57
CA GLN A 126 -10.36 -6.25 -17.08
C GLN A 126 -10.29 -7.34 -18.15
N HIS A 127 -9.28 -8.21 -18.04
CA HIS A 127 -9.24 -9.40 -18.87
C HIS A 127 -10.39 -10.33 -18.47
N ASP A 128 -11.28 -10.62 -19.41
CA ASP A 128 -12.33 -11.62 -19.24
C ASP A 128 -11.70 -13.03 -19.27
N PRO A 129 -11.82 -13.82 -18.18
CA PRO A 129 -11.23 -15.15 -18.11
C PRO A 129 -11.66 -16.08 -19.24
N ALA A 130 -12.92 -15.99 -19.69
CA ALA A 130 -13.44 -16.86 -20.74
C ALA A 130 -12.83 -16.51 -22.11
N SER A 131 -12.79 -15.23 -22.46
CA SER A 131 -12.19 -14.72 -23.69
C SER A 131 -10.68 -15.00 -23.73
N LEU A 132 -9.97 -14.79 -22.61
CA LEU A 132 -8.55 -15.12 -22.53
C LEU A 132 -8.29 -16.62 -22.71
N ALA A 133 -9.08 -17.48 -22.05
CA ALA A 133 -8.98 -18.93 -22.20
C ALA A 133 -9.29 -19.39 -23.64
N ALA A 134 -10.21 -18.73 -24.33
CA ALA A 134 -10.49 -18.99 -25.74
C ALA A 134 -9.30 -18.59 -26.62
N ALA A 135 -8.74 -17.40 -26.42
CA ALA A 135 -7.56 -16.93 -27.15
C ALA A 135 -6.37 -17.88 -26.97
N VAL A 136 -6.06 -18.30 -25.74
CA VAL A 136 -4.99 -19.25 -25.44
C VAL A 136 -5.23 -20.60 -26.13
N ARG A 137 -6.46 -21.12 -26.11
CA ARG A 137 -6.81 -22.40 -26.77
C ARG A 137 -6.66 -22.34 -28.29
N VAL A 138 -7.09 -21.24 -28.91
CA VAL A 138 -6.91 -21.01 -30.35
C VAL A 138 -5.43 -20.96 -30.68
N MET A 139 -4.65 -20.17 -29.93
CA MET A 139 -3.21 -20.06 -30.10
C MET A 139 -2.49 -21.40 -29.97
N TRP A 140 -2.90 -22.24 -29.01
CA TRP A 140 -2.39 -23.59 -28.84
C TRP A 140 -2.71 -24.51 -30.02
N ALA A 141 -3.93 -24.42 -30.56
CA ALA A 141 -4.39 -25.23 -31.68
C ALA A 141 -3.65 -24.88 -32.99
N ILE A 142 -3.30 -23.61 -33.18
CA ILE A 142 -2.60 -23.14 -34.39
C ILE A 142 -1.09 -23.08 -34.24
N ARG A 143 -0.51 -23.59 -33.14
CA ARG A 143 0.89 -23.36 -32.76
C ARG A 143 1.89 -23.77 -33.85
N ASP A 144 1.60 -24.84 -34.58
CA ASP A 144 2.47 -25.36 -35.65
C ASP A 144 2.41 -24.50 -36.92
N SER A 145 1.42 -23.60 -37.01
CA SER A 145 1.23 -22.67 -38.13
C SER A 145 1.66 -21.23 -37.80
N LEU A 146 2.12 -20.94 -36.58
CA LEU A 146 2.44 -19.57 -36.15
C LEU A 146 3.75 -19.02 -36.73
N GLY A 147 4.44 -19.78 -37.60
CA GLY A 147 5.74 -19.42 -38.16
C GLY A 147 6.86 -19.50 -37.11
N GLU A 148 8.10 -19.69 -37.57
CA GLU A 148 9.25 -19.67 -36.68
C GLU A 148 9.46 -18.25 -36.13
N SER A 149 9.63 -18.16 -34.81
CA SER A 149 9.98 -16.91 -34.14
C SER A 149 11.30 -16.40 -34.71
N GLN A 150 11.29 -15.24 -35.39
CA GLN A 150 12.52 -14.55 -35.74
C GLN A 150 13.12 -14.06 -34.43
N GLY A 151 14.06 -14.82 -33.85
CA GLY A 151 14.58 -14.63 -32.50
C GLY A 151 14.79 -13.17 -32.07
N CYS A 152 14.61 -12.91 -30.77
CA CYS A 152 14.62 -11.58 -30.17
C CYS A 152 15.79 -10.71 -30.66
N ARG A 153 15.49 -9.54 -31.24
CA ARG A 153 16.48 -8.59 -31.81
C ARG A 153 16.73 -7.36 -30.93
N LEU A 154 16.35 -7.43 -29.65
CA LEU A 154 16.63 -6.36 -28.70
C LEU A 154 18.14 -6.26 -28.44
N SER A 155 18.67 -5.04 -28.48
CA SER A 155 20.08 -4.75 -28.23
C SER A 155 20.33 -4.57 -26.72
N GLY A 156 21.48 -5.07 -26.25
CA GLY A 156 21.92 -4.99 -24.85
C GLY A 156 22.14 -6.36 -24.21
N LYS A 157 22.96 -6.42 -23.14
CA LYS A 157 22.94 -7.57 -22.24
C LYS A 157 21.63 -7.47 -21.45
N GLY A 158 20.74 -8.45 -21.59
CA GLY A 158 19.57 -8.55 -20.73
C GLY A 158 19.98 -8.50 -19.25
N GLY A 159 19.03 -8.17 -18.37
CA GLY A 159 19.29 -7.84 -16.96
C GLY A 159 20.35 -8.71 -16.29
N GLY A 160 21.17 -8.11 -15.42
CA GLY A 160 22.11 -8.85 -14.59
C GLY A 160 21.39 -9.91 -13.74
N ALA A 161 22.11 -10.95 -13.33
CA ALA A 161 21.62 -11.95 -12.38
C ALA A 161 21.47 -11.41 -10.95
N GLU A 162 21.14 -10.13 -10.80
CA GLU A 162 20.91 -9.52 -9.51
C GLU A 162 19.55 -10.00 -8.98
N VAL A 163 19.61 -10.70 -7.86
CA VAL A 163 18.43 -11.11 -7.12
C VAL A 163 17.79 -9.85 -6.55
N LEU A 164 16.50 -9.62 -6.81
CA LEU A 164 15.73 -8.60 -6.09
C LEU A 164 15.78 -8.93 -4.60
N LEU A 165 16.61 -8.20 -3.88
CA LEU A 165 16.66 -8.24 -2.43
C LEU A 165 15.86 -7.05 -1.89
N ASP A 166 15.21 -7.25 -0.74
CA ASP A 166 14.60 -6.13 -0.05
C ASP A 166 15.68 -5.12 0.44
N PRO A 167 15.28 -3.95 0.99
CA PRO A 167 16.24 -2.97 1.53
C PRO A 167 17.16 -3.51 2.64
N LEU A 168 16.83 -4.68 3.21
CA LEU A 168 17.63 -5.40 4.21
C LEU A 168 18.44 -6.55 3.58
N ALA A 169 18.55 -6.58 2.25
CA ALA A 169 19.24 -7.59 1.47
C ALA A 169 18.66 -9.03 1.64
N GLN A 170 17.37 -9.18 1.93
CA GLN A 170 16.73 -10.47 2.20
C GLN A 170 15.95 -11.02 1.00
N THR A 171 15.91 -12.35 0.90
CA THR A 171 15.00 -13.04 0.00
C THR A 171 13.59 -13.13 0.60
N ALA A 172 12.57 -13.30 -0.24
CA ALA A 172 11.18 -13.52 0.19
C ALA A 172 11.04 -14.62 1.26
N SER A 173 11.76 -15.74 1.09
CA SER A 173 11.73 -16.86 2.04
C SER A 173 12.35 -16.50 3.39
N HIS A 174 13.48 -15.77 3.38
CA HIS A 174 14.10 -15.28 4.61
C HIS A 174 13.19 -14.30 5.35
N ARG A 175 12.58 -13.35 4.64
CA ARG A 175 11.64 -12.38 5.21
C ARG A 175 10.44 -13.07 5.85
N PHE A 176 9.81 -14.01 5.15
CA PHE A 176 8.68 -14.77 5.70
C PHE A 176 9.09 -15.65 6.90
N GLY A 177 10.28 -16.24 6.85
CA GLY A 177 10.88 -16.95 7.98
C GLY A 177 11.06 -16.06 9.20
N ALA A 178 11.58 -14.84 9.01
CA ALA A 178 11.77 -13.85 10.06
C ALA A 178 10.44 -13.41 10.70
N ILE A 179 9.38 -13.21 9.90
CA ILE A 179 8.02 -12.93 10.40
C ILE A 179 7.54 -14.06 11.31
N ARG A 180 7.61 -15.31 10.84
CA ARG A 180 7.16 -16.48 11.62
C ARG A 180 7.93 -16.63 12.91
N GLU A 181 9.24 -16.44 12.86
CA GLU A 181 10.09 -16.55 14.04
C GLU A 181 9.79 -15.44 15.04
N ARG A 182 9.61 -14.20 14.57
CA ARG A 182 9.20 -13.10 15.44
C ARG A 182 7.87 -13.37 16.11
N LEU A 183 6.86 -13.87 15.38
CA LEU A 183 5.57 -14.21 15.97
C LEU A 183 5.68 -15.30 17.05
N ARG A 184 6.58 -16.28 16.92
CA ARG A 184 6.83 -17.32 17.95
C ARG A 184 7.40 -16.78 19.25
N THR A 185 8.06 -15.63 19.23
CA THR A 185 8.59 -15.00 20.45
C THR A 185 7.50 -14.33 21.30
N LEU A 186 6.29 -14.19 20.76
CA LEU A 186 5.17 -13.50 21.38
C LEU A 186 4.19 -14.51 21.99
N ALA A 187 3.46 -14.10 23.04
CA ALA A 187 2.39 -14.89 23.63
C ALA A 187 1.15 -14.88 22.71
N ILE A 188 1.12 -15.83 21.77
CA ILE A 188 0.10 -15.96 20.72
C ILE A 188 -0.36 -17.42 20.68
N ALA A 189 -1.67 -17.65 20.56
CA ALA A 189 -2.22 -19.00 20.39
C ALA A 189 -1.84 -19.59 19.01
N GLU A 190 -1.58 -20.89 18.92
CA GLU A 190 -1.11 -21.55 17.68
C GLU A 190 -2.01 -21.27 16.47
N GLU A 191 -3.33 -21.21 16.68
CA GLU A 191 -4.34 -20.92 15.66
C GLU A 191 -4.21 -19.53 15.02
N LEU A 192 -3.61 -18.56 15.72
CA LEU A 192 -3.41 -17.20 15.23
C LEU A 192 -2.12 -17.04 14.43
N HIS A 193 -1.16 -17.97 14.53
CA HIS A 193 0.11 -17.83 13.82
C HIS A 193 -0.04 -17.74 12.30
N PRO A 194 -0.79 -18.64 11.63
CA PRO A 194 -0.99 -18.53 10.18
C PRO A 194 -1.65 -17.22 9.72
N PRO A 195 -2.81 -16.77 10.26
CA PRO A 195 -3.43 -15.54 9.79
C PRO A 195 -2.58 -14.31 10.10
N LEU A 196 -1.89 -14.25 11.26
CA LEU A 196 -0.99 -13.14 11.56
C LEU A 196 0.20 -13.10 10.59
N ALA A 197 0.82 -14.24 10.30
CA ALA A 197 1.94 -14.31 9.36
C ALA A 197 1.53 -13.82 7.95
N GLU A 198 0.33 -14.17 7.48
CA GLU A 198 -0.21 -13.69 6.21
C GLU A 198 -0.44 -12.17 6.21
N ILE A 199 -0.94 -11.59 7.30
CA ILE A 199 -1.13 -10.13 7.42
C ILE A 199 0.21 -9.41 7.34
N PHE A 200 1.23 -9.83 8.12
CA PHE A 200 2.57 -9.22 8.05
C PHE A 200 3.27 -9.47 6.71
N TRP A 201 2.98 -10.59 6.04
CA TRP A 201 3.49 -10.85 4.71
C TRP A 201 2.92 -9.86 3.69
N ARG A 202 1.60 -9.66 3.71
CA ARG A 202 0.85 -8.74 2.85
C ARG A 202 1.24 -7.28 3.06
N HIS A 203 1.33 -6.85 4.32
CA HIS A 203 1.72 -5.48 4.69
C HIS A 203 3.22 -5.37 4.86
N GLY A 204 3.94 -5.46 3.74
CA GLY A 204 5.39 -5.57 3.76
C GLY A 204 6.15 -4.36 4.25
N ASP A 205 5.46 -3.23 4.36
CA ASP A 205 5.95 -2.00 4.94
C ASP A 205 6.05 -2.03 6.46
N ILE A 206 5.40 -2.98 7.13
CA ILE A 206 5.47 -3.10 8.60
C ILE A 206 6.84 -3.63 9.02
N PRO A 207 7.68 -2.81 9.69
CA PRO A 207 8.93 -3.27 10.25
C PRO A 207 8.67 -4.22 11.42
N LEU A 208 9.46 -5.28 11.55
CA LEU A 208 9.33 -6.22 12.68
C LEU A 208 9.56 -5.55 14.05
N SER A 209 10.28 -4.43 14.09
CA SER A 209 10.46 -3.63 15.31
C SER A 209 9.16 -3.02 15.83
N HIS A 210 8.10 -2.93 15.03
CA HIS A 210 6.78 -2.51 15.51
C HIS A 210 6.19 -3.49 16.55
N LEU A 211 6.70 -4.72 16.59
CA LEU A 211 6.33 -5.72 17.58
C LEU A 211 7.18 -5.65 18.86
N ASP A 212 8.15 -4.74 19.01
CA ASP A 212 9.02 -4.67 20.20
C ASP A 212 8.27 -4.23 21.46
N GLY A 213 7.23 -3.42 21.30
CA GLY A 213 6.36 -2.99 22.39
C GLY A 213 5.30 -4.04 22.80
N VAL A 214 5.11 -5.09 22.00
CA VAL A 214 4.00 -6.04 22.13
C VAL A 214 4.50 -7.33 22.80
N ALA A 215 3.77 -7.81 23.81
CA ALA A 215 4.05 -9.08 24.48
C ALA A 215 3.30 -10.26 23.83
N GLY A 216 2.19 -10.01 23.15
CA GLY A 216 1.33 -11.07 22.61
C GLY A 216 0.04 -10.56 21.97
N VAL A 217 -0.74 -11.48 21.41
CA VAL A 217 -2.07 -11.25 20.83
C VAL A 217 -3.02 -12.26 21.43
N VAL A 218 -4.12 -11.77 22.00
CA VAL A 218 -5.13 -12.61 22.66
C VAL A 218 -6.53 -12.33 22.11
N LEU A 219 -7.32 -13.39 22.00
CA LEU A 219 -8.73 -13.31 21.70
C LEU A 219 -9.53 -13.27 23.00
N LEU A 220 -10.39 -12.28 23.16
CA LEU A 220 -11.26 -12.13 24.33
C LEU A 220 -12.70 -12.50 24.00
N ASP A 221 -13.34 -13.21 24.91
CA ASP A 221 -14.77 -13.44 24.84
C ASP A 221 -15.54 -12.13 25.15
N ARG A 222 -16.83 -12.09 24.79
CA ARG A 222 -17.64 -10.86 24.89
C ARG A 222 -17.80 -10.41 26.35
N GLU A 223 -17.85 -11.36 27.25
CA GLU A 223 -18.02 -11.19 28.70
C GLU A 223 -16.77 -10.57 29.34
N GLU A 224 -15.59 -10.79 28.76
CA GLU A 224 -14.30 -10.26 29.23
C GLU A 224 -13.99 -8.87 28.65
N TRP A 225 -14.83 -8.38 27.73
CA TRP A 225 -14.63 -7.11 27.06
C TRP A 225 -14.97 -5.91 27.97
N ALA A 226 -13.97 -5.44 28.71
CA ALA A 226 -14.11 -4.32 29.64
C ALA A 226 -14.05 -2.92 29.00
N ARG A 227 -13.74 -2.82 27.69
CA ARG A 227 -13.56 -1.52 27.02
C ARG A 227 -14.90 -0.90 26.63
N THR A 228 -15.13 0.32 27.11
CA THR A 228 -16.29 1.13 26.75
C THR A 228 -16.26 1.51 25.27
N LEU A 229 -17.38 1.29 24.56
CA LEU A 229 -17.58 1.65 23.15
C LEU A 229 -18.00 3.13 22.98
N GLU A 230 -17.69 3.99 23.94
CA GLU A 230 -18.09 5.41 23.93
C GLU A 230 -17.44 6.18 22.77
N TRP A 231 -16.23 5.79 22.38
CA TRP A 231 -15.42 6.50 21.39
C TRP A 231 -15.39 5.83 20.02
N ASP A 232 -15.68 4.52 19.95
CA ASP A 232 -15.59 3.73 18.73
C ASP A 232 -16.26 2.36 18.86
N THR A 233 -16.54 1.76 17.70
CA THR A 233 -17.02 0.38 17.57
C THR A 233 -15.90 -0.61 17.25
N ILE A 234 -14.62 -0.23 17.47
CA ILE A 234 -13.48 -1.08 17.11
C ILE A 234 -13.26 -2.10 18.22
N LEU A 235 -13.29 -3.36 17.81
CA LEU A 235 -13.29 -4.53 18.69
C LEU A 235 -11.88 -5.09 18.86
N SER A 236 -10.90 -4.18 18.88
CA SER A 236 -9.51 -4.44 19.17
C SER A 236 -8.87 -3.25 19.88
N PHE A 237 -7.90 -3.52 20.74
CA PHE A 237 -7.05 -2.47 21.33
C PHE A 237 -5.72 -3.05 21.80
N TYR A 238 -4.76 -2.15 22.00
CA TYR A 238 -3.55 -2.45 22.74
C TYR A 238 -3.70 -2.04 24.21
N ASP A 239 -3.38 -2.95 25.12
CA ASP A 239 -3.35 -2.67 26.56
C ASP A 239 -1.90 -2.40 27.01
N PRO A 240 -1.58 -1.17 27.47
CA PRO A 240 -0.23 -0.82 27.88
C PRO A 240 0.22 -1.47 29.21
N VAL A 241 -0.70 -2.06 29.99
CA VAL A 241 -0.39 -2.68 31.28
C VAL A 241 0.25 -4.05 31.08
N ASP A 242 -0.41 -4.93 30.33
CA ASP A 242 0.08 -6.28 30.02
C ASP A 242 0.84 -6.36 28.68
N ARG A 243 0.78 -5.28 27.88
CA ARG A 243 1.37 -5.16 26.54
C ARG A 243 0.77 -6.12 25.51
N LEU A 244 -0.47 -6.55 25.72
CA LEU A 244 -1.17 -7.45 24.80
C LEU A 244 -2.03 -6.66 23.82
N ILE A 245 -2.08 -7.15 22.58
CA ILE A 245 -3.13 -6.78 21.63
C ILE A 245 -4.33 -7.68 21.92
N LYS A 246 -5.45 -7.07 22.30
CA LYS A 246 -6.69 -7.74 22.66
C LYS A 246 -7.69 -7.56 21.54
N ILE A 247 -8.20 -8.65 20.98
CA ILE A 247 -9.18 -8.64 19.88
C ILE A 247 -10.38 -9.46 20.30
N ARG A 248 -11.60 -9.00 20.01
CA ARG A 248 -12.81 -9.76 20.34
C ARG A 248 -12.88 -11.02 19.47
N LYS A 249 -13.13 -12.17 20.10
CA LYS A 249 -13.05 -13.49 19.46
C LYS A 249 -14.01 -13.67 18.28
N ASP A 250 -15.18 -13.04 18.32
CA ASP A 250 -16.18 -13.08 17.26
C ASP A 250 -15.77 -12.31 15.99
N VAL A 251 -14.70 -11.50 16.05
CA VAL A 251 -14.12 -10.84 14.87
C VAL A 251 -13.20 -11.81 14.10
N PHE A 252 -12.64 -12.81 14.76
CA PHE A 252 -11.66 -13.73 14.17
C PHE A 252 -12.17 -14.47 12.92
N PRO A 253 -13.44 -14.93 12.83
CA PRO A 253 -13.97 -15.56 11.63
C PRO A 253 -14.13 -14.61 10.42
N GLU A 254 -14.01 -13.30 10.60
CA GLU A 254 -14.15 -12.28 9.56
C GLU A 254 -12.77 -11.70 9.19
N PRO A 255 -12.06 -12.23 8.16
CA PRO A 255 -10.65 -11.93 7.92
C PRO A 255 -10.36 -10.44 7.76
N ASP A 256 -11.20 -9.71 7.00
CA ASP A 256 -11.02 -8.28 6.76
C ASP A 256 -11.16 -7.45 8.04
N LYS A 257 -12.12 -7.80 8.92
CA LYS A 257 -12.31 -7.10 10.20
C LYS A 257 -11.21 -7.44 11.20
N PHE A 258 -10.76 -8.69 11.21
CA PHE A 258 -9.64 -9.13 12.03
C PHE A 258 -8.35 -8.41 11.64
N GLU A 259 -8.07 -8.32 10.34
CA GLU A 259 -6.92 -7.59 9.79
C GLU A 259 -6.95 -6.11 10.18
N VAL A 260 -8.06 -5.41 9.94
CA VAL A 260 -8.22 -4.00 10.35
C VAL A 260 -8.03 -3.83 11.85
N GLY A 261 -8.69 -4.68 12.64
CA GLY A 261 -8.61 -4.63 14.09
C GLY A 261 -7.18 -4.80 14.60
N LEU A 262 -6.45 -5.77 14.04
CA LEU A 262 -5.06 -6.00 14.38
C LEU A 262 -4.18 -4.79 14.01
N LEU A 263 -4.31 -4.24 12.80
CA LEU A 263 -3.50 -3.10 12.35
C LEU A 263 -3.74 -1.86 13.21
N ILE A 264 -4.99 -1.60 13.60
CA ILE A 264 -5.32 -0.48 14.49
C ILE A 264 -4.66 -0.67 15.85
N ALA A 265 -4.77 -1.86 16.44
CA ALA A 265 -4.18 -2.14 17.75
C ALA A 265 -2.64 -2.14 17.71
N LEU A 266 -2.03 -2.64 16.63
CA LEU A 266 -0.59 -2.56 16.40
C LEU A 266 -0.12 -1.10 16.24
N GLY A 267 -0.87 -0.27 15.53
CA GLY A 267 -0.57 1.17 15.49
C GLY A 267 -0.63 1.79 16.88
N GLN A 268 -1.68 1.47 17.67
CA GLN A 268 -1.80 1.94 19.06
C GLN A 268 -0.62 1.51 19.93
N SER A 269 -0.08 0.29 19.74
CA SER A 269 1.03 -0.21 20.55
C SER A 269 2.32 0.58 20.37
N LEU A 270 2.51 1.28 19.24
CA LEU A 270 3.67 2.15 19.03
C LEU A 270 3.69 3.34 19.99
N LEU A 271 2.52 3.86 20.37
CA LEU A 271 2.42 4.90 21.39
C LEU A 271 2.73 4.35 22.80
N GLY A 272 2.62 3.04 22.99
CA GLY A 272 2.96 2.36 24.25
C GLY A 272 2.15 2.89 25.44
N ASN A 273 2.81 3.12 26.58
CA ASN A 273 2.17 3.56 27.83
C ASN A 273 2.20 5.09 28.02
N TYR A 274 2.30 5.88 26.95
CA TYR A 274 2.53 7.33 26.99
C TYR A 274 1.59 8.13 27.91
N ALA A 275 0.34 7.69 28.06
CA ALA A 275 -0.66 8.40 28.84
C ALA A 275 -0.62 7.95 30.32
N GLU A 276 -0.44 8.90 31.21
CA GLU A 276 -0.69 8.73 32.64
C GLU A 276 -2.18 8.89 32.93
N GLU A 277 -2.80 9.92 32.36
CA GLU A 277 -4.18 10.26 32.59
C GLU A 277 -4.86 10.77 31.31
N LYS A 278 -6.12 10.37 31.10
CA LYS A 278 -7.01 10.90 30.07
C LYS A 278 -8.32 11.31 30.75
N ARG A 279 -8.73 12.58 30.63
CA ARG A 279 -10.00 13.07 31.19
C ARG A 279 -10.75 13.93 30.19
N ARG A 280 -12.08 13.88 30.32
CA ARG A 280 -13.02 14.79 29.67
C ARG A 280 -13.58 15.72 30.73
N LEU A 281 -13.34 17.02 30.59
CA LEU A 281 -13.80 18.02 31.53
C LEU A 281 -14.81 18.93 30.82
N PRO A 282 -16.02 19.14 31.35
CA PRO A 282 -17.00 20.03 30.73
C PRO A 282 -16.46 21.46 30.70
N VAL A 283 -16.76 22.18 29.61
CA VAL A 283 -16.46 23.60 29.46
C VAL A 283 -17.78 24.34 29.40
N GLU A 284 -18.04 25.13 30.43
CA GLU A 284 -19.26 25.91 30.58
C GLU A 284 -18.90 27.37 30.80
N ARG A 285 -19.73 28.27 30.27
CA ARG A 285 -19.63 29.70 30.53
C ARG A 285 -21.01 30.26 30.77
N ASP A 286 -21.20 30.94 31.89
CA ASP A 286 -22.47 31.56 32.27
C ASP A 286 -23.66 30.57 32.28
N GLY A 287 -23.39 29.31 32.64
CA GLY A 287 -24.38 28.23 32.64
C GLY A 287 -24.68 27.61 31.26
N LEU A 288 -24.00 28.06 30.20
CA LEU A 288 -24.13 27.49 28.85
C LEU A 288 -23.05 26.43 28.61
N PRO A 289 -23.43 25.19 28.22
CA PRO A 289 -22.47 24.17 27.83
C PRO A 289 -21.85 24.52 26.47
N LEU A 290 -20.54 24.78 26.46
CA LEU A 290 -19.79 25.11 25.23
C LEU A 290 -19.14 23.87 24.60
N GLY A 291 -19.00 22.78 25.37
CA GLY A 291 -18.35 21.55 24.94
C GLY A 291 -17.52 20.96 26.06
N TYR A 292 -16.34 20.42 25.72
CA TYR A 292 -15.44 19.83 26.71
C TYR A 292 -13.96 20.00 26.36
N GLU A 293 -13.13 20.04 27.39
CA GLU A 293 -11.68 19.92 27.31
C GLU A 293 -11.31 18.43 27.40
N PHE A 294 -10.69 17.90 26.36
CA PHE A 294 -9.97 16.64 26.45
C PHE A 294 -8.57 16.90 27.00
N ARG A 295 -8.31 16.39 28.20
CA ARG A 295 -7.04 16.53 28.93
C ARG A 295 -6.26 15.22 28.87
N LEU A 296 -5.02 15.31 28.43
CA LEU A 296 -4.05 14.23 28.37
C LEU A 296 -2.82 14.61 29.20
N VAL A 297 -2.52 13.82 30.22
CA VAL A 297 -1.27 13.93 30.97
C VAL A 297 -0.35 12.81 30.51
N LEU A 298 0.84 13.17 30.02
CA LEU A 298 1.88 12.23 29.65
C LEU A 298 2.58 11.71 30.90
N ARG A 299 3.01 10.45 30.84
CA ARG A 299 3.90 9.90 31.86
C ARG A 299 5.25 10.61 31.82
N PRO A 300 5.94 10.74 32.99
CA PRO A 300 7.31 11.20 33.03
C PRO A 300 8.23 10.33 32.17
N GLU A 301 9.22 10.96 31.53
CA GLU A 301 10.15 10.33 30.58
C GLU A 301 10.80 9.05 31.13
N ALA A 302 11.16 9.04 32.42
CA ALA A 302 11.76 7.87 33.09
C ALA A 302 10.86 6.62 33.12
N THR A 303 9.55 6.78 32.96
CA THR A 303 8.56 5.69 33.00
C THR A 303 7.81 5.50 31.67
N LEU A 304 8.07 6.39 30.71
CA LEU A 304 7.46 6.38 29.39
C LEU A 304 8.14 5.30 28.54
N ARG A 305 7.32 4.38 28.05
CA ARG A 305 7.66 3.31 27.12
C ARG A 305 6.85 3.55 25.87
N SER A 306 7.51 4.01 24.81
CA SER A 306 6.94 4.24 23.49
C SER A 306 7.99 3.89 22.44
N PHE A 307 7.54 3.56 21.24
CA PHE A 307 8.39 3.46 20.07
C PHE A 307 8.98 4.82 19.67
N PHE A 308 8.28 5.92 20.00
CA PHE A 308 8.68 7.28 19.67
C PHE A 308 9.58 7.89 20.73
N SER A 309 10.55 8.69 20.30
CA SER A 309 11.24 9.62 21.18
C SER A 309 10.28 10.70 21.72
N PRO A 310 10.62 11.38 22.84
CA PRO A 310 9.78 12.43 23.39
C PRO A 310 9.42 13.55 22.40
N THR A 311 10.36 13.91 21.52
CA THR A 311 10.17 14.93 20.49
C THR A 311 9.23 14.47 19.36
N GLU A 312 9.35 13.22 18.93
CA GLU A 312 8.45 12.62 17.93
C GLU A 312 7.02 12.48 18.47
N LEU A 313 6.88 12.07 19.74
CA LEU A 313 5.58 11.98 20.40
C LEU A 313 4.93 13.37 20.53
N ALA A 314 5.68 14.38 20.95
CA ALA A 314 5.19 15.76 21.03
C ALA A 314 4.72 16.26 19.65
N ARG A 315 5.53 16.03 18.60
CA ARG A 315 5.19 16.37 17.22
C ARG A 315 3.90 15.70 16.76
N PHE A 316 3.70 14.41 17.07
CA PHE A 316 2.45 13.72 16.76
C PHE A 316 1.25 14.36 17.47
N LEU A 317 1.37 14.67 18.77
CA LEU A 317 0.30 15.29 19.56
C LEU A 317 -0.12 16.65 18.98
N GLU A 318 0.83 17.45 18.54
CA GLU A 318 0.57 18.72 17.82
C GLU A 318 -0.18 18.50 16.50
N LEU A 319 0.22 17.49 15.71
CA LEU A 319 -0.44 17.15 14.44
C LEU A 319 -1.91 16.75 14.66
N VAL A 320 -2.23 16.10 15.77
CA VAL A 320 -3.62 15.78 16.17
C VAL A 320 -4.31 16.90 16.97
N ARG A 321 -3.76 18.11 16.91
CA ARG A 321 -4.34 19.35 17.48
C ARG A 321 -4.41 19.37 19.00
N MET A 322 -3.60 18.57 19.68
CA MET A 322 -3.39 18.74 21.12
C MET A 322 -2.44 19.93 21.33
N ARG A 323 -2.74 20.77 22.32
CA ARG A 323 -1.91 21.92 22.69
C ARG A 323 -1.18 21.60 23.99
N GLN A 324 0.13 21.73 23.99
CA GLN A 324 0.93 21.63 25.20
C GLN A 324 0.66 22.83 26.11
N ALA A 325 0.54 22.61 27.41
CA ALA A 325 0.39 23.68 28.38
C ALA A 325 1.74 24.40 28.60
N ALA A 326 1.72 25.74 28.58
CA ALA A 326 2.94 26.55 28.72
C ALA A 326 3.71 26.28 30.03
N ASN A 327 2.98 25.94 31.11
CA ASN A 327 3.54 25.75 32.44
C ASN A 327 3.75 24.27 32.81
N ASN A 328 3.36 23.33 31.94
CA ASN A 328 3.51 21.90 32.19
C ASN A 328 3.75 21.14 30.88
N PRO A 329 4.99 20.72 30.59
CA PRO A 329 5.33 20.07 29.33
C PRO A 329 4.70 18.67 29.16
N CYS A 330 4.24 18.04 30.25
CA CYS A 330 3.55 16.75 30.20
C CYS A 330 2.03 16.91 29.97
N LEU A 331 1.49 18.12 30.05
CA LEU A 331 0.05 18.36 29.94
C LEU A 331 -0.31 18.82 28.52
N TYR A 332 -1.23 18.10 27.91
CA TYR A 332 -1.78 18.40 26.60
C TYR A 332 -3.29 18.52 26.67
N THR A 333 -3.85 19.54 26.02
CA THR A 333 -5.29 19.80 26.03
C THR A 333 -5.84 20.05 24.63
N ARG A 334 -7.09 19.66 24.40
CA ARG A 334 -7.82 20.00 23.18
C ARG A 334 -9.26 20.34 23.52
N LEU A 335 -9.70 21.51 23.09
CA LEU A 335 -11.10 21.91 23.19
C LEU A 335 -11.90 21.25 22.07
N VAL A 336 -13.03 20.65 22.42
CA VAL A 336 -14.03 20.10 21.50
C VAL A 336 -15.32 20.89 21.71
N ASN A 337 -15.85 21.48 20.64
CA ASN A 337 -17.03 22.33 20.71
C ASN A 337 -18.31 21.50 20.68
N GLY A 338 -19.23 21.76 21.61
CA GLY A 338 -20.53 21.09 21.70
C GLY A 338 -20.42 19.57 21.51
N ASP A 339 -21.15 19.07 20.52
CA ASP A 339 -21.22 17.64 20.15
C ASP A 339 -20.35 17.28 18.94
N GLU A 340 -19.30 18.07 18.66
CA GLU A 340 -18.34 17.72 17.60
C GLU A 340 -17.73 16.33 17.84
N GLY A 341 -17.68 15.53 16.78
CA GLY A 341 -17.03 14.22 16.79
C GLY A 341 -15.55 14.35 17.17
N PHE A 342 -15.11 13.53 18.13
CA PHE A 342 -13.74 13.51 18.62
C PHE A 342 -13.19 12.09 18.63
N THR A 343 -12.04 11.92 18.00
CA THR A 343 -11.27 10.68 18.05
C THR A 343 -10.07 10.90 18.95
N PRO A 344 -9.94 10.16 20.08
CA PRO A 344 -8.79 10.27 20.96
C PRO A 344 -7.47 10.02 20.22
N PRO A 345 -6.34 10.68 20.59
CA PRO A 345 -5.06 10.58 19.87
C PRO A 345 -4.59 9.15 19.62
N GLY A 346 -4.72 8.26 20.61
CA GLY A 346 -4.32 6.87 20.46
C GLY A 346 -5.12 6.11 19.40
N LEU A 347 -6.43 6.30 19.40
CA LEU A 347 -7.31 5.67 18.42
C LEU A 347 -7.05 6.24 17.02
N LEU A 348 -6.94 7.57 16.91
CA LEU A 348 -6.64 8.24 15.65
C LEU A 348 -5.31 7.77 15.06
N PHE A 349 -4.31 7.54 15.90
CA PHE A 349 -3.03 6.98 15.47
C PHE A 349 -3.20 5.59 14.87
N GLY A 350 -3.85 4.66 15.58
CA GLY A 350 -4.09 3.30 15.08
C GLY A 350 -4.91 3.25 13.79
N LEU A 351 -5.93 4.10 13.71
CA LEU A 351 -6.72 4.31 12.50
C LEU A 351 -5.87 4.79 11.32
N THR A 352 -5.06 5.83 11.54
CA THR A 352 -4.15 6.38 10.51
C THR A 352 -3.09 5.35 10.10
N TYR A 353 -2.60 4.55 11.03
CA TYR A 353 -1.66 3.46 10.78
C TYR A 353 -2.25 2.41 9.83
N ALA A 354 -3.47 1.92 10.12
CA ALA A 354 -4.15 0.95 9.26
C ALA A 354 -4.46 1.54 7.87
N TRP A 355 -4.91 2.79 7.81
CA TRP A 355 -5.15 3.49 6.55
C TRP A 355 -3.88 3.68 5.72
N TYR A 356 -2.76 4.04 6.36
CA TYR A 356 -1.50 4.26 5.68
C TYR A 356 -1.02 2.99 4.96
N LEU A 357 -1.21 1.82 5.59
CA LEU A 357 -0.85 0.52 5.01
C LEU A 357 -1.81 0.06 3.92
N ASP A 358 -3.11 0.30 4.11
CA ASP A 358 -4.12 -0.11 3.13
C ASP A 358 -5.27 0.90 3.02
N ASN A 359 -5.34 1.54 1.85
CA ASN A 359 -6.38 2.49 1.51
C ASN A 359 -7.80 1.86 1.45
N ARG A 360 -7.94 0.53 1.43
CA ARG A 360 -9.27 -0.11 1.60
C ARG A 360 -9.89 0.21 2.95
N HIS A 361 -9.08 0.62 3.93
CA HIS A 361 -9.54 0.99 5.28
C HIS A 361 -9.93 2.48 5.40
N VAL A 362 -9.96 3.23 4.29
CA VAL A 362 -10.37 4.66 4.21
C VAL A 362 -11.72 4.93 4.89
N CYS A 363 -12.66 4.00 4.85
CA CYS A 363 -13.98 4.17 5.50
C CYS A 363 -13.89 4.39 7.03
N HIS A 364 -12.76 4.05 7.66
CA HIS A 364 -12.55 4.17 9.11
C HIS A 364 -11.76 5.43 9.52
N VAL A 365 -11.16 6.16 8.58
CA VAL A 365 -10.34 7.35 8.82
C VAL A 365 -10.99 8.52 8.12
N GLU A 366 -11.99 9.12 8.78
CA GLU A 366 -12.67 10.37 8.39
C GLU A 366 -12.76 10.65 6.87
N TYR A 367 -13.96 10.61 6.31
CA TYR A 367 -14.33 11.02 4.94
C TYR A 367 -13.54 12.23 4.39
N LYS A 368 -13.09 13.16 5.25
CA LYS A 368 -12.29 14.34 4.92
C LYS A 368 -10.87 14.07 4.37
N MET A 369 -10.31 12.87 4.49
CA MET A 369 -9.02 12.51 3.84
C MET A 369 -9.15 12.29 2.32
N SER A 370 -10.36 11.99 1.83
CA SER A 370 -10.65 11.91 0.38
C SER A 370 -10.61 13.28 -0.33
N ILE A 371 -10.60 14.39 0.43
CA ILE A 371 -10.62 15.78 -0.07
C ILE A 371 -9.20 16.33 -0.29
N ASN A 372 -8.15 15.50 -0.33
CA ASN A 372 -6.79 15.94 -0.69
C ASN A 372 -6.64 16.29 -2.18
N ARG A 373 -7.70 16.17 -3.00
CA ARG A 373 -7.72 16.58 -4.42
C ARG A 373 -8.35 17.96 -4.68
N MET A 374 -8.76 18.69 -3.64
CA MET A 374 -9.04 20.12 -3.84
C MET A 374 -7.71 20.80 -4.16
N MET A 375 -7.51 21.19 -5.43
CA MET A 375 -6.47 22.15 -5.80
C MET A 375 -6.48 23.25 -4.75
N SER A 376 -5.35 23.46 -4.08
CA SER A 376 -5.19 24.49 -3.08
C SER A 376 -5.38 25.84 -3.75
N CYS A 377 -6.63 26.28 -3.83
CA CYS A 377 -6.93 27.65 -4.20
C CYS A 377 -6.36 28.49 -3.06
N GLY A 378 -5.26 29.18 -3.30
CA GLY A 378 -4.53 29.96 -2.29
C GLY A 378 -5.28 31.15 -1.71
N LEU A 379 -6.61 31.19 -1.87
CA LEU A 379 -7.51 32.23 -1.42
C LEU A 379 -7.91 32.08 0.05
N ILE A 380 -7.83 30.86 0.63
CA ILE A 380 -8.24 30.61 2.03
C ILE A 380 -7.04 30.06 2.84
N PRO A 381 -6.41 30.88 3.71
CA PRO A 381 -5.25 30.47 4.50
C PRO A 381 -5.49 29.25 5.39
N GLU A 382 -6.70 29.08 5.93
CA GLU A 382 -7.02 27.93 6.78
C GLU A 382 -7.06 26.62 5.98
N GLN A 383 -7.47 26.64 4.70
CA GLN A 383 -7.41 25.45 3.84
C GLN A 383 -5.96 25.03 3.57
N GLN A 384 -5.05 26.00 3.38
CA GLN A 384 -3.61 25.73 3.25
C GLN A 384 -3.02 25.14 4.54
N ARG A 385 -3.38 25.68 5.73
CA ARG A 385 -2.94 25.11 7.01
C ARG A 385 -3.44 23.69 7.21
N VAL A 386 -4.70 23.42 6.87
CA VAL A 386 -5.30 22.08 6.97
C VAL A 386 -4.60 21.09 6.04
N ALA A 387 -4.36 21.48 4.78
CA ALA A 387 -3.64 20.66 3.81
C ALA A 387 -2.19 20.40 4.26
N GLY A 388 -1.46 21.44 4.69
CA GLY A 388 -0.09 21.33 5.18
C GLY A 388 0.03 20.40 6.39
N ARG A 389 -0.91 20.47 7.35
CA ARG A 389 -0.93 19.55 8.50
C ARG A 389 -1.21 18.11 8.10
N ARG A 390 -2.08 17.87 7.10
CA ARG A 390 -2.33 16.51 6.59
C ARG A 390 -1.10 15.94 5.90
N GLN A 391 -0.43 16.74 5.07
CA GLN A 391 0.83 16.34 4.47
C GLN A 391 1.87 16.04 5.55
N ALA A 392 1.99 16.89 6.57
CA ALA A 392 2.89 16.65 7.69
C ALA A 392 2.56 15.38 8.49
N MET A 393 1.27 14.98 8.58
CA MET A 393 0.87 13.69 9.15
C MET A 393 1.32 12.52 8.28
N ILE A 394 1.10 12.59 6.96
CA ILE A 394 1.57 11.57 6.01
C ILE A 394 3.10 11.44 6.09
N ASP A 395 3.81 12.56 6.09
CA ASP A 395 5.27 12.60 6.18
C ASP A 395 5.75 12.03 7.52
N PHE A 396 5.05 12.32 8.63
CA PHE A 396 5.34 11.70 9.92
C PHE A 396 5.25 10.18 9.86
N PHE A 397 4.17 9.62 9.29
CA PHE A 397 4.05 8.18 9.12
C PHE A 397 5.14 7.63 8.19
N ARG A 398 5.45 8.32 7.10
CA ARG A 398 6.51 7.90 6.16
C ARG A 398 7.88 7.83 6.81
N THR A 399 8.31 8.90 7.46
CA THR A 399 9.71 9.05 7.88
C THR A 399 9.96 8.58 9.30
N VAL A 400 8.97 8.68 10.20
CA VAL A 400 9.12 8.36 11.63
C VAL A 400 8.58 6.96 11.92
N VAL A 401 7.36 6.67 11.48
CA VAL A 401 6.70 5.39 11.78
C VAL A 401 7.30 4.28 10.92
N PHE A 402 7.22 4.38 9.60
CA PHE A 402 7.69 3.34 8.68
C PHE A 402 9.16 3.50 8.26
N ARG A 403 9.79 4.61 8.64
CA ARG A 403 11.23 4.89 8.44
C ARG A 403 11.69 4.72 6.99
N TYR A 404 10.86 5.11 6.01
CA TYR A 404 11.29 5.11 4.62
C TYR A 404 12.50 6.03 4.43
N THR A 405 13.55 5.47 3.83
CA THR A 405 14.77 6.22 3.49
C THR A 405 14.54 7.10 2.27
N ALA A 406 15.35 8.15 2.11
CA ALA A 406 15.31 9.03 0.94
C ALA A 406 15.44 8.25 -0.40
N ALA A 407 16.17 7.13 -0.41
CA ALA A 407 16.31 6.24 -1.57
C ALA A 407 15.02 5.47 -1.91
N GLN A 408 14.18 5.15 -0.92
CA GLN A 408 12.85 4.57 -1.13
C GLN A 408 11.78 5.63 -1.47
N LEU A 409 12.10 6.91 -1.25
CA LEU A 409 11.24 8.05 -1.55
C LEU A 409 11.53 8.68 -2.92
N GLN A 410 12.65 8.33 -3.55
CA GLN A 410 12.98 8.72 -4.93
C GLN A 410 12.58 7.59 -5.89
N PRO A 411 11.88 7.87 -7.00
CA PRO A 411 11.88 6.94 -8.12
C PRO A 411 13.34 6.79 -8.57
N SER A 412 13.77 5.56 -8.84
CA SER A 412 15.13 5.14 -9.22
C SER A 412 15.79 6.11 -10.21
N THR A 413 16.44 7.16 -9.72
CA THR A 413 17.22 8.09 -10.54
C THR A 413 18.61 7.51 -10.72
N ASP A 414 18.96 7.29 -11.99
CA ASP A 414 20.31 7.21 -12.54
C ASP A 414 21.37 6.49 -11.70
N GLN A 415 21.57 5.20 -11.99
CA GLN A 415 22.90 4.62 -11.90
C GLN A 415 23.58 4.68 -13.28
N GLY A 416 24.27 5.80 -13.51
CA GLY A 416 25.56 5.85 -14.18
C GLY A 416 25.65 5.39 -15.63
N LEU A 417 25.40 6.32 -16.56
CA LEU A 417 26.14 6.35 -17.82
C LEU A 417 27.58 6.80 -17.52
N GLY A 418 28.51 5.85 -17.55
CA GLY A 418 29.95 6.04 -17.67
C GLY A 418 30.49 5.12 -18.75
#